data_AF-A0A7W1DJW7-F1
#
_entry.id   AF-A0A7W1DJW7-F1
#
_cell.length_a   1.000
_cell.length_b   1.000
_cell.length_c   1.000
_cell.angle_alpha   90.00
_cell.angle_beta   90.00
_cell.angle_gamma   90.00
#
_symmetry.space_group_name_H-M   'P 1'
#
loop_
_entity.id
_entity.type
_entity.pdbx_description
1 polymer ?
#
loop_
_entity_poly.entity_id
_entity_poly.type
_entity_poly.pdbx_seq_one_letter_code
_entity_poly.pdbx_strand_id
1 'polypeptide(L)'
;MRAEQTVSEMAQVVLWRQARALAQRTGEPLVEAQEAVLETPAGRQLEGLRSGPHQDEETRYWQANLLFERVSEQAGHPPVHPV
;
A
#
# COMPACT_ATOMS: atom_id res chain seq x y z
N MET A 1 -9.73 5.44 8.06
CA MET A 1 -8.32 5.86 8.01
C MET A 1 -8.12 6.84 9.15
N ARG A 2 -7.18 6.56 10.07
CA ARG A 2 -6.80 7.52 11.12
C ARG A 2 -5.67 8.40 10.56
N ALA A 3 -5.57 9.63 11.05
CA ALA A 3 -4.60 10.61 10.52
C ALA A 3 -3.14 10.16 10.67
N GLU A 4 -2.85 9.36 11.71
CA GLU A 4 -1.51 8.93 12.13
C GLU A 4 -1.15 7.52 11.65
N GLN A 5 -1.99 6.91 10.81
CA GLN A 5 -1.79 5.53 10.36
C GLN A 5 -0.58 5.41 9.43
N THR A 6 0.32 4.44 9.68
CA THR A 6 1.50 4.23 8.83
C THR A 6 1.13 3.60 7.49
N VAL A 7 2.03 3.70 6.50
CA VAL A 7 1.87 3.05 5.18
C VAL A 7 1.71 1.53 5.35
N SER A 8 2.48 0.92 6.26
CA SER A 8 2.39 -0.52 6.53
C SER A 8 1.02 -0.94 7.08
N GLU A 9 0.53 -0.21 8.07
CA GLU A 9 -0.79 -0.45 8.65
C GLU A 9 -1.91 -0.31 7.62
N MET A 10 -1.82 0.72 6.76
CA MET A 10 -2.78 0.93 5.67
C MET A 10 -2.76 -0.26 4.69
N ALA A 11 -1.57 -0.65 4.23
CA ALA A 11 -1.41 -1.76 3.30
C ALA A 11 -1.94 -3.07 3.90
N GLN A 12 -1.65 -3.34 5.18
CA GLN A 12 -2.15 -4.51 5.89
C GLN A 12 -3.69 -4.53 5.98
N VAL A 13 -4.32 -3.39 6.29
CA VAL A 13 -5.79 -3.29 6.34
C VAL A 13 -6.41 -3.57 4.98
N VAL A 14 -5.81 -3.07 3.89
CA VAL A 14 -6.32 -3.32 2.53
C VAL A 14 -6.15 -4.79 2.15
N LEU A 15 -4.97 -5.38 2.36
CA LEU A 15 -4.71 -6.80 2.12
C LEU A 15 -5.70 -7.70 2.88
N TRP A 16 -5.93 -7.41 4.16
CA TRP A 16 -6.88 -8.18 4.98
C TRP A 16 -8.31 -8.08 4.45
N ARG A 17 -8.75 -6.89 4.03
CA ARG A 17 -10.09 -6.71 3.45
C ARG A 17 -10.26 -7.46 2.14
N GLN A 18 -9.23 -7.46 1.29
CA GLN A 18 -9.23 -8.20 0.03
C GLN A 18 -9.28 -9.72 0.28
N ALA A 19 -8.43 -10.23 1.17
CA ALA A 19 -8.41 -11.65 1.53
C ALA A 19 -9.75 -12.10 2.13
N ARG A 20 -10.33 -11.29 3.03
CA ARG A 20 -11.64 -11.58 3.62
C ARG A 20 -12.75 -11.59 2.56
N ALA A 21 -12.76 -10.62 1.65
CA ALA A 21 -13.76 -10.55 0.59
C ALA A 21 -13.63 -11.72 -0.39
N LEU A 22 -12.39 -12.17 -0.67
CA LEU A 22 -12.14 -13.34 -1.51
C LEU A 22 -12.60 -14.63 -0.82
N ALA A 23 -12.19 -14.86 0.42
CA ALA A 23 -12.61 -16.03 1.22
C ALA A 23 -14.14 -16.13 1.33
N GLN A 24 -14.84 -14.99 1.53
CA GLN A 24 -16.30 -14.95 1.56
C GLN A 24 -16.95 -15.32 0.23
N ARG A 25 -16.28 -15.05 -0.90
CA ARG A 25 -16.79 -15.34 -2.24
C ARG A 25 -16.49 -16.77 -2.68
N THR A 26 -15.34 -17.31 -2.32
CA THR A 26 -14.89 -18.64 -2.77
C THR A 26 -15.22 -19.75 -1.76
N GLY A 27 -15.43 -19.39 -0.49
CA GLY A 27 -15.56 -20.35 0.61
C GLY A 27 -14.23 -20.95 1.07
N GLU A 28 -13.11 -20.50 0.49
CA GLU A 28 -11.77 -20.93 0.89
C GLU A 28 -11.41 -20.34 2.27
N PRO A 29 -10.48 -20.98 3.00
CA PRO A 29 -10.02 -20.42 4.25
C PRO A 29 -9.21 -19.12 4.02
N LEU A 30 -9.16 -18.29 5.06
CA LEU A 30 -8.65 -16.92 4.95
C LEU A 30 -7.16 -16.87 4.55
N VAL A 31 -6.38 -17.88 4.93
CA VAL A 31 -4.94 -17.96 4.64
C VAL A 31 -4.71 -18.17 3.14
N GLU A 32 -5.43 -19.12 2.54
CA GLU A 32 -5.39 -19.43 1.12
C GLU A 32 -5.88 -18.23 0.29
N ALA A 33 -6.95 -17.58 0.74
CA ALA A 33 -7.42 -16.34 0.10
C ALA A 33 -6.41 -15.19 0.23
N GLN A 34 -5.65 -15.12 1.33
CA GLN A 34 -4.59 -14.13 1.50
C GLN A 34 -3.41 -14.41 0.57
N GLU A 35 -2.97 -15.66 0.45
CA GLU A 35 -1.94 -16.07 -0.50
C GLU A 35 -2.34 -15.71 -1.94
N ALA A 36 -3.57 -16.07 -2.34
CA ALA A 36 -4.11 -15.73 -3.66
C ALA A 36 -4.12 -14.21 -3.91
N VAL A 37 -4.45 -13.40 -2.90
CA VAL A 37 -4.37 -11.93 -3.02
C VAL A 37 -2.92 -11.49 -3.25
N LEU A 38 -1.96 -12.00 -2.47
CA LEU A 38 -0.53 -11.65 -2.59
C LEU A 38 0.09 -12.07 -3.93
N GLU A 39 -0.44 -13.11 -4.57
CA GLU A 39 -0.01 -13.54 -5.90
C GLU A 39 -0.48 -12.59 -7.03
N THR A 40 -1.48 -11.74 -6.77
CA THR A 40 -1.91 -10.74 -7.76
C THR A 40 -0.90 -9.61 -7.89
N PRO A 41 -0.83 -8.93 -9.06
CA PRO A 41 0.02 -7.75 -9.21
C PRO A 41 -0.29 -6.65 -8.18
N ALA A 42 -1.57 -6.42 -7.88
CA ALA A 42 -2.00 -5.44 -6.89
C ALA A 42 -1.60 -5.85 -5.46
N GLY A 43 -1.74 -7.14 -5.12
CA GLY A 43 -1.31 -7.68 -3.83
C GLY A 43 0.19 -7.55 -3.63
N ARG A 44 1.01 -7.84 -4.64
CA ARG A 44 2.47 -7.60 -4.59
C ARG A 44 2.82 -6.14 -4.39
N GLN A 45 2.09 -5.20 -4.99
CA GLN A 45 2.29 -3.77 -4.76
C GLN A 45 1.96 -3.38 -3.31
N LEU A 46 0.84 -3.87 -2.77
CA LEU A 46 0.48 -3.65 -1.37
C LEU A 46 1.48 -4.27 -0.41
N GLU A 47 2.00 -5.46 -0.74
CA GLU A 47 3.07 -6.10 0.02
C GLU A 47 4.37 -5.26 0.01
N GLY A 48 4.72 -4.71 -1.16
CA GLY A 48 5.84 -3.78 -1.29
C GLY A 48 5.67 -2.50 -0.46
N LEU A 49 4.45 -1.99 -0.33
CA LEU A 49 4.15 -0.87 0.57
C LEU A 49 4.23 -1.28 2.05
N ARG A 50 3.79 -2.51 2.36
CA ARG A 50 3.78 -3.04 3.73
C ARG A 50 5.16 -3.20 4.33
N SER A 51 6.13 -3.64 3.51
CA SER A 51 7.48 -4.01 3.94
C SER A 51 8.58 -3.19 3.26
N GLY A 52 8.21 -2.09 2.61
CA GLY A 52 9.11 -1.24 1.85
C GLY A 52 9.73 -0.10 2.66
N PRO A 53 10.52 0.77 2.00
CA PRO A 53 11.24 1.87 2.65
C PRO A 53 10.37 2.85 3.45
N HIS A 54 9.12 3.04 3.02
CA HIS A 54 8.19 4.00 3.63
C HIS A 54 7.23 3.35 4.65
N GLN A 55 7.46 2.08 5.04
CA GLN A 55 6.51 1.31 5.85
C GLN A 55 6.12 2.00 7.17
N ASP A 56 7.06 2.73 7.79
CA ASP A 56 6.90 3.41 9.08
C ASP A 56 6.44 4.87 8.93
N GLU A 57 6.37 5.40 7.71
CA GLU A 57 5.91 6.77 7.48
C GLU A 57 4.39 6.87 7.69
N GLU A 58 3.93 7.97 8.30
CA GLU A 58 2.51 8.27 8.33
C GLU A 58 1.98 8.45 6.89
N THR A 59 0.90 7.74 6.58
CA THR A 59 0.29 7.69 5.24
C THR A 59 0.04 9.09 4.67
N ARG A 60 -0.37 10.05 5.51
CA ARG A 60 -0.66 11.42 5.07
C ARG A 60 0.56 12.15 4.53
N TYR A 61 1.74 11.95 5.12
CA TYR A 61 2.97 12.61 4.68
C TYR A 61 3.50 11.94 3.42
N TRP A 62 3.52 10.60 3.42
CA TRP A 62 3.92 9.83 2.26
C TRP A 62 3.05 10.15 1.02
N GLN A 63 1.73 10.23 1.18
CA GLN A 63 0.82 10.61 0.09
C GLN A 63 1.04 12.04 -0.40
N ALA A 64 1.28 12.99 0.50
CA ALA A 64 1.58 14.38 0.13
C ALA A 64 2.89 14.46 -0.67
N ASN A 65 3.91 13.70 -0.27
CA ASN A 65 5.19 13.67 -0.98
C ASN A 65 5.04 13.09 -2.40
N LEU A 66 4.30 11.98 -2.57
CA LEU A 66 4.02 11.42 -3.90
C LEU A 66 3.30 12.40 -4.83
N LEU A 67 2.35 13.17 -4.30
CA LEU A 67 1.66 14.20 -5.08
C LEU A 67 2.61 15.31 -5.50
N PHE A 68 3.48 15.75 -4.58
CA PHE A 68 4.48 16.76 -4.86
C PHE A 68 5.50 16.31 -5.91
N GLU A 69 6.02 15.08 -5.79
CA GLU A 69 6.94 14.48 -6.76
C GLU A 69 6.30 14.43 -8.15
N ARG A 70 5.06 13.91 -8.26
CA ARG A 70 4.34 13.86 -9.54
C ARG A 70 4.16 15.24 -10.18
N VAL A 71 3.79 16.25 -9.40
CA VAL A 71 3.60 17.61 -9.93
C VAL A 71 4.93 18.23 -10.34
N SER A 72 5.99 17.96 -9.58
CA SER A 72 7.35 18.43 -9.88
C SER A 72 7.89 17.82 -11.19
N GLU A 73 7.70 16.51 -11.39
CA GLU A 73 8.02 15.82 -12.64
C GLU A 73 7.28 16.43 -13.84
N GLN A 74 5.98 16.72 -13.67
CA GLN A 74 5.17 17.37 -14.71
C GLN A 74 5.64 18.80 -15.03
N ALA A 75 6.20 19.51 -14.04
CA ALA A 75 6.76 20.84 -14.21
C ALA A 75 8.19 20.84 -14.78
N GLY A 76 8.76 19.67 -15.07
CA GLY A 76 10.15 19.53 -15.56
C GLY A 76 11.20 19.76 -14.47
N HIS A 77 10.80 19.72 -13.19
CA HIS A 77 11.73 19.77 -12.06
C HIS A 77 12.22 18.34 -11.75
N PRO A 78 13.53 18.13 -11.57
CA PRO A 78 14.04 16.81 -11.22
C PRO A 78 13.51 16.37 -9.84
N PRO A 79 13.27 15.07 -9.63
CA PRO A 79 12.82 14.55 -8.34
C PRO A 79 13.87 14.84 -7.26
N VAL A 80 13.43 15.46 -6.16
CA VAL A 80 14.23 15.69 -4.97
C VAL A 80 14.10 14.45 -4.09
N HIS A 81 15.10 13.56 -4.13
CA HIS A 81 15.18 12.46 -3.16
C HIS A 81 15.62 13.02 -1.79
N PRO A 82 14.85 12.85 -0.71
CA PRO A 82 15.34 13.12 0.63
C PRO A 82 16.37 12.05 1.03
N VAL A 83 17.42 12.51 1.71
CA VAL A 83 18.55 11.71 2.23
C VAL A 83 18.13 10.93 3.46
#